data_AF-A0A935Y366-F1
#
_entry.id   AF-A0A935Y366-F1
#
_cell.length_a   1.000
_cell.length_b   1.000
_cell.length_c   1.000
_cell.angle_alpha   90.00
_cell.angle_beta   90.00
_cell.angle_gamma   90.00
#
_symmetry.space_group_name_H-M   'P 1'
#
loop_
_entity.id
_entity.type
_entity.pdbx_description
1 polymer ?
#
loop_
_entity_poly.entity_id
_entity_poly.type
_entity_poly.pdbx_seq_one_letter_code
_entity_poly.pdbx_strand_id
1 'polypeptide(L)'
;MKINIWLATTALLCLTLAAEPALAKQKNPLQPPPPAVPVGDVDAVPLDAPTPPKLEGTGQAIDGDEIAIGDVILRLDGIAAPLMTVPLGPEARVALQALIDGQRLTCDVLDRGADAQHLSGICRIDDDDIAEAMLAGGMAAVYRPSIKADATSRERAARYDAAETEARGRNLGLWTKPPEAEEIAIEPAPMVEPAMDRDLLRGWLIQAPFLIFLTLAGLIALFVTSNRKRSRDDQLEAETQALLAALLGEVLAIRAAAQAAFDSTATLIQDLPIPTAQLAGLALPPATVFEANAARISSLPREVSVDLVQFHARHRVVSRILLQASALRCEQLRAFLEALIQAADEPMVRAEKLLD
;
A
#
# COMPACT_ATOMS: atom_id res chain seq x y z
N MET A 1 36.51 -31.04 29.08
CA MET A 1 36.31 -31.37 27.65
C MET A 1 35.65 -30.17 27.00
N LYS A 2 36.41 -29.40 26.22
CA LYS A 2 35.97 -28.14 25.62
C LYS A 2 35.47 -28.43 24.20
N ILE A 3 34.27 -27.96 23.91
CA ILE A 3 33.58 -28.09 22.64
C ILE A 3 33.98 -26.89 21.78
N ASN A 4 34.71 -27.15 20.69
CA ASN A 4 34.94 -26.16 19.64
C ASN A 4 33.94 -26.43 18.53
N ILE A 5 32.95 -25.55 18.44
CA ILE A 5 32.05 -25.40 17.30
C ILE A 5 32.61 -24.20 16.53
N TRP A 6 33.05 -24.37 15.29
CA TRP A 6 32.95 -23.38 14.20
C TRP A 6 33.47 -23.98 12.89
N LEU A 7 32.74 -23.66 11.80
CA LEU A 7 33.07 -23.73 10.37
C LEU A 7 33.36 -25.08 9.70
N ALA A 8 32.40 -25.55 8.89
CA ALA A 8 32.63 -25.76 7.46
C ALA A 8 31.29 -25.87 6.70
N THR A 9 31.14 -24.90 5.83
CA THR A 9 30.10 -24.55 4.86
C THR A 9 29.79 -25.60 3.78
N THR A 10 28.56 -25.47 3.26
CA THR A 10 28.14 -25.58 1.83
C THR A 10 28.24 -26.92 1.10
N ALA A 11 27.08 -27.46 0.71
CA ALA A 11 26.61 -27.53 -0.69
C ALA A 11 25.59 -28.67 -0.86
N LEU A 12 24.30 -28.35 -1.02
CA LEU A 12 23.42 -29.10 -1.93
C LEU A 12 22.12 -28.33 -2.16
N LEU A 13 22.18 -27.43 -3.13
CA LEU A 13 21.03 -26.90 -3.86
C LEU A 13 20.87 -27.78 -5.11
N CYS A 14 19.76 -28.51 -5.22
CA CYS A 14 19.05 -28.79 -6.48
C CYS A 14 17.99 -29.88 -6.30
N LEU A 15 16.88 -29.71 -7.04
CA LEU A 15 15.69 -30.57 -7.14
C LEU A 15 14.66 -30.47 -6.02
N THR A 16 13.76 -29.50 -6.15
CA THR A 16 12.33 -29.86 -6.21
C THR A 16 11.65 -29.06 -7.31
N LEU A 17 11.23 -29.81 -8.32
CA LEU A 17 10.46 -29.37 -9.49
C LEU A 17 9.10 -28.82 -9.10
N ALA A 18 8.70 -27.81 -9.87
CA ALA A 18 7.42 -27.13 -9.89
C ALA A 18 6.22 -28.11 -9.98
N ALA A 19 5.24 -27.91 -9.10
CA ALA A 19 3.88 -28.35 -9.32
C ALA A 19 3.04 -27.10 -9.56
N GLU A 20 2.85 -26.76 -10.84
CA GLU A 20 1.85 -25.77 -11.26
C GLU A 20 0.46 -26.43 -11.21
N PRO A 21 -0.53 -25.86 -10.50
CA PRO A 21 -1.91 -26.26 -10.70
C PRO A 21 -2.35 -25.73 -12.07
N ALA A 22 -2.63 -26.66 -12.98
CA ALA A 22 -3.25 -26.39 -14.27
C ALA A 22 -4.61 -25.70 -14.06
N LEU A 23 -4.62 -24.37 -14.08
CA LEU A 23 -5.83 -23.57 -14.11
C LEU A 23 -6.45 -23.73 -15.50
N ALA A 24 -7.63 -24.33 -15.52
CA ALA A 24 -8.42 -24.60 -16.71
C ALA A 24 -8.68 -23.31 -17.51
N LYS A 25 -8.03 -23.21 -18.67
CA LYS A 25 -8.30 -22.19 -19.68
C LYS A 25 -9.61 -22.55 -20.39
N GLN A 26 -10.74 -22.16 -19.81
CA GLN A 26 -12.05 -22.28 -20.43
C GLN A 26 -12.07 -21.40 -21.69
N LYS A 27 -11.94 -22.03 -22.86
CA LYS A 27 -12.17 -21.41 -24.17
C LYS A 27 -13.64 -20.99 -24.24
N ASN A 28 -13.91 -19.72 -23.96
CA ASN A 28 -15.20 -19.10 -24.25
C ASN A 28 -15.37 -19.08 -25.78
N PRO A 29 -16.40 -19.74 -26.35
CA PRO A 29 -16.60 -19.75 -27.80
C PRO A 29 -17.00 -18.35 -28.29
N LEU A 30 -16.08 -17.73 -29.03
CA LEU A 30 -16.28 -16.75 -30.12
C LEU A 30 -17.61 -15.98 -30.08
N GLN A 31 -17.69 -14.97 -29.22
CA GLN A 31 -18.63 -13.88 -29.43
C GLN A 31 -18.00 -12.94 -30.47
N PRO A 32 -18.66 -12.68 -31.62
CA PRO A 32 -18.12 -11.78 -32.62
C PRO A 32 -17.97 -10.36 -32.02
N PRO A 33 -16.86 -9.66 -32.32
CA PRO A 33 -16.64 -8.32 -31.80
C PRO A 33 -17.81 -7.41 -32.20
N PRO A 34 -18.33 -6.58 -31.29
CA PRO A 34 -19.37 -5.62 -31.62
C PRO A 34 -18.86 -4.68 -32.73
N PRO A 35 -19.76 -4.22 -33.63
CA PRO A 35 -19.40 -3.31 -34.70
C PRO A 35 -18.73 -2.06 -34.12
N ALA A 36 -17.61 -1.66 -34.72
CA ALA A 36 -16.87 -0.47 -34.30
C ALA A 36 -17.79 0.75 -34.36
N VAL A 37 -18.09 1.32 -33.19
CA VAL A 37 -18.77 2.60 -33.10
C VAL A 37 -17.78 3.66 -33.57
N PRO A 38 -18.13 4.51 -34.56
CA PRO A 38 -17.28 5.61 -34.96
C PRO A 38 -17.15 6.58 -33.79
N VAL A 39 -16.00 6.52 -33.11
CA VAL A 39 -15.58 7.53 -32.14
C VAL A 39 -15.29 8.78 -32.96
N GLY A 40 -16.12 9.81 -32.83
CA GLY A 40 -15.90 11.09 -33.49
C GLY A 40 -14.54 11.66 -33.11
N ASP A 41 -13.89 12.33 -34.05
CA ASP A 41 -12.62 13.02 -33.85
C ASP A 41 -12.72 13.95 -32.63
N VAL A 42 -12.19 13.50 -31.51
CA VAL A 42 -12.01 14.33 -30.32
C VAL A 42 -10.77 15.15 -30.63
N ASP A 43 -10.95 16.44 -30.89
CA ASP A 43 -9.86 17.40 -31.05
C ASP A 43 -8.92 17.25 -29.85
N ALA A 44 -7.83 16.52 -30.05
CA ALA A 44 -6.85 16.19 -29.04
C ALA A 44 -6.00 17.43 -28.77
N VAL A 45 -6.57 18.39 -28.05
CA VAL A 45 -5.77 19.37 -27.32
C VAL A 45 -4.91 18.55 -26.36
N PRO A 46 -3.57 18.58 -26.48
CA PRO A 46 -2.69 17.87 -25.55
C PRO A 46 -3.00 18.37 -24.14
N LEU A 47 -3.57 17.51 -23.31
CA LEU A 47 -3.69 17.78 -21.89
C LEU A 47 -2.26 17.85 -21.34
N ASP A 48 -1.89 19.00 -20.78
CA ASP A 48 -0.60 19.14 -20.11
C ASP A 48 -0.42 18.00 -19.11
N ALA A 49 0.75 17.38 -19.13
CA ALA A 49 1.07 16.28 -18.23
C ALA A 49 0.88 16.78 -16.78
N PRO A 50 0.17 16.01 -15.92
CA PRO A 50 -0.06 16.42 -14.54
C PRO A 50 1.29 16.68 -13.87
N THR A 51 1.44 17.88 -13.31
CA THR A 51 2.65 18.26 -12.56
C THR A 51 2.93 17.22 -11.47
N PRO A 52 4.17 16.75 -11.30
CA PRO A 52 4.51 15.81 -10.24
C PRO A 52 4.07 16.37 -8.89
N PRO A 53 3.48 15.57 -8.00
CA PRO A 53 3.07 16.06 -6.70
C PRO A 53 4.31 16.53 -5.94
N LYS A 54 4.32 17.80 -5.54
CA LYS A 54 5.33 18.35 -4.63
C LYS A 54 4.93 18.03 -3.19
N LEU A 55 5.91 17.60 -2.39
CA LEU A 55 5.77 17.37 -0.97
C LEU A 55 6.59 18.40 -0.22
N GLU A 56 6.00 19.08 0.76
CA GLU A 56 6.69 20.09 1.57
C GLU A 56 6.45 19.85 3.05
N GLY A 57 7.49 20.04 3.87
CA GLY A 57 7.37 19.87 5.32
C GLY A 57 8.72 19.76 6.03
N THR A 58 8.67 19.58 7.34
CA THR A 58 9.85 19.24 8.14
C THR A 58 10.08 17.73 8.10
N GLY A 59 11.32 17.31 7.87
CA GLY A 59 11.68 15.90 7.76
C GLY A 59 12.28 15.31 9.03
N GLN A 60 12.11 14.00 9.22
CA GLN A 60 12.87 13.21 10.17
C GLN A 60 13.54 12.04 9.44
N ALA A 61 14.85 11.87 9.63
CA ALA A 61 15.59 10.78 9.00
C ALA A 61 15.21 9.44 9.65
N ILE A 62 14.86 8.45 8.83
CA ILE A 62 14.59 7.06 9.25
C ILE A 62 15.88 6.24 9.16
N ASP A 63 16.59 6.35 8.05
CA ASP A 63 17.94 5.82 7.83
C ASP A 63 18.78 6.85 7.05
N GLY A 64 19.74 6.41 6.22
CA GLY A 64 20.61 7.31 5.47
C GLY A 64 20.05 7.77 4.12
N ASP A 65 18.91 7.27 3.67
CA ASP A 65 18.27 7.66 2.40
C ASP A 65 16.74 7.74 2.46
N GLU A 66 16.11 7.47 3.60
CA GLU A 66 14.68 7.62 3.84
C GLU A 66 14.36 8.74 4.85
N ILE A 67 13.38 9.59 4.48
CA ILE A 67 12.91 10.73 5.28
C ILE A 67 11.40 10.60 5.51
N ALA A 68 10.98 10.68 6.78
CA ALA A 68 9.58 10.87 7.14
C ALA A 68 9.18 12.35 7.03
N ILE A 69 8.15 12.67 6.26
CA ILE A 69 7.56 14.02 6.14
C ILE A 69 6.05 13.88 6.40
N GLY A 70 5.64 14.17 7.64
CA GLY A 70 4.27 13.86 8.09
C GLY A 70 4.02 12.35 8.09
N ASP A 71 2.96 11.92 7.40
CA ASP A 71 2.58 10.50 7.30
C ASP A 71 3.21 9.78 6.09
N VAL A 72 4.13 10.45 5.38
CA VAL A 72 4.77 9.94 4.17
C VAL A 72 6.24 9.63 4.45
N ILE A 73 6.70 8.49 3.94
CA ILE A 73 8.10 8.09 3.89
C ILE A 73 8.58 8.32 2.46
N LEU A 74 9.56 9.21 2.30
CA LEU A 74 10.17 9.50 1.01
C LEU A 74 11.62 9.01 0.98
N ARG A 75 11.92 8.12 0.03
CA ARG A 75 13.28 7.68 -0.28
C ARG A 75 13.94 8.64 -1.27
N LEU A 76 15.16 9.06 -0.96
CA LEU A 76 15.99 9.89 -1.83
C LEU A 76 16.36 9.12 -3.11
N ASP A 77 15.98 9.67 -4.26
CA ASP A 77 16.26 9.05 -5.55
C ASP A 77 17.72 9.23 -5.96
N GLY A 78 18.29 8.18 -6.58
CA GLY A 78 19.64 8.20 -7.16
C GLY A 78 20.78 7.85 -6.20
N ILE A 79 20.48 7.58 -4.92
CA ILE A 79 21.45 7.16 -3.91
C ILE A 79 20.99 5.90 -3.18
N ALA A 80 21.92 5.22 -2.53
CA ALA A 80 21.63 4.19 -1.55
C ALA A 80 22.57 4.36 -0.34
N ALA A 81 22.00 4.42 0.85
CA ALA A 81 22.77 4.49 2.09
C ALA A 81 22.83 3.11 2.78
N PRO A 82 23.79 2.89 3.69
CA PRO A 82 23.84 1.67 4.49
C PRO A 82 22.61 1.61 5.42
N LEU A 83 21.98 0.44 5.47
CA LEU A 83 20.91 0.17 6.42
C LEU A 83 21.41 0.33 7.86
N MET A 84 20.52 0.71 8.79
CA MET A 84 20.83 0.88 10.21
C MET A 84 21.48 -0.33 10.90
N THR A 85 21.39 -1.52 10.30
CA THR A 85 21.90 -2.79 10.83
C THR A 85 23.30 -3.17 10.33
N VAL A 86 23.87 -2.40 9.40
CA VAL A 86 25.20 -2.64 8.84
C VAL A 86 26.17 -1.52 9.25
N PRO A 87 27.50 -1.74 9.17
CA PRO A 87 28.47 -0.69 9.46
C PRO A 87 28.18 0.60 8.69
N LEU A 88 28.36 1.75 9.34
CA LEU A 88 28.07 3.11 8.85
C LEU A 88 26.58 3.46 8.68
N GLY A 89 25.65 2.55 8.95
CA GLY A 89 24.21 2.85 8.90
C GLY A 89 23.75 3.92 9.88
N PRO A 90 24.03 3.76 11.19
CA PRO A 90 23.72 4.79 12.20
C PRO A 90 24.35 6.16 11.88
N GLU A 91 25.59 6.16 11.40
CA GLU A 91 26.32 7.37 11.01
C GLU A 91 25.66 8.06 9.81
N ALA A 92 25.25 7.30 8.79
CA ALA A 92 24.54 7.84 7.63
C ALA A 92 23.19 8.47 8.03
N ARG A 93 22.42 7.84 8.92
CA ARG A 93 21.17 8.41 9.45
C ARG A 93 21.42 9.72 10.20
N VAL A 94 22.45 9.77 11.05
CA VAL A 94 22.79 10.98 11.80
C VAL A 94 23.22 12.10 10.86
N ALA A 95 23.99 11.78 9.81
CA ALA A 95 24.37 12.75 8.78
C ALA A 95 23.14 13.31 8.05
N LEU A 96 22.21 12.44 7.63
CA LEU A 96 20.97 12.88 6.99
C LEU A 96 20.13 13.75 7.93
N GLN A 97 19.96 13.34 9.20
CA GLN A 97 19.25 14.13 10.19
C GLN A 97 19.88 15.50 10.37
N ALA A 98 21.22 15.58 10.44
CA ALA A 98 21.93 16.84 10.62
C ALA A 98 21.74 17.82 9.43
N LEU A 99 21.56 17.29 8.20
CA LEU A 99 21.25 18.11 7.03
C LEU A 99 19.84 18.70 7.10
N ILE A 100 18.87 17.95 7.62
CA ILE A 100 17.44 18.32 7.55
C ILE A 100 16.88 18.89 8.86
N ASP A 101 17.64 18.84 9.96
CA ASP A 101 17.14 19.18 11.30
C ASP A 101 16.65 20.64 11.37
N GLY A 102 15.39 20.82 11.75
CA GLY A 102 14.74 22.13 11.82
C GLY A 102 14.51 22.83 10.47
N GLN A 103 14.86 22.21 9.34
CA GLN A 103 14.73 22.79 8.01
C GLN A 103 13.41 22.38 7.35
N ARG A 104 12.93 23.21 6.42
CA ARG A 104 11.74 22.92 5.60
C ARG A 104 12.19 22.34 4.26
N LEU A 105 11.81 21.10 4.00
CA LEU A 105 12.11 20.38 2.77
C LEU A 105 11.07 20.68 1.69
N THR A 106 11.55 20.74 0.44
CA THR A 106 10.72 20.69 -0.76
C THR A 106 11.14 19.49 -1.59
N CYS A 107 10.24 18.54 -1.79
CA CYS A 107 10.54 17.29 -2.47
C CYS A 107 9.69 17.09 -3.74
N ASP A 108 10.36 16.85 -4.85
CA ASP A 108 9.72 16.49 -6.13
C ASP A 108 9.57 14.97 -6.19
N VAL A 109 8.34 14.47 -6.14
CA VAL A 109 8.05 13.03 -6.17
C VAL A 109 8.22 12.50 -7.60
N LEU A 110 9.09 11.51 -7.77
CA LEU A 110 9.44 10.91 -9.07
C LEU A 110 8.74 9.58 -9.32
N ASP A 111 8.47 8.82 -8.25
CA ASP A 111 7.74 7.56 -8.30
C ASP A 111 6.92 7.36 -7.03
N ARG A 112 5.75 6.75 -7.18
CA ARG A 112 4.88 6.32 -6.08
C ARG A 112 5.15 4.83 -5.92
N GLY A 113 5.72 4.42 -4.79
CA GLY A 113 6.12 3.04 -4.55
C GLY A 113 4.93 2.08 -4.50
N ALA A 114 5.12 0.95 -3.79
CA ALA A 114 4.08 -0.07 -3.70
C ALA A 114 2.81 0.40 -2.96
N ASP A 115 2.91 1.42 -2.12
CA ASP A 115 1.80 2.04 -1.42
C ASP A 115 1.86 3.58 -1.49
N ALA A 116 0.78 4.25 -1.07
CA ALA A 116 0.68 5.71 -1.14
C ALA A 116 1.56 6.45 -0.10
N GLN A 117 2.17 5.71 0.83
CA GLN A 117 2.97 6.25 1.93
C GLN A 117 4.47 6.20 1.60
N HIS A 118 4.91 5.26 0.77
CA HIS A 118 6.30 5.11 0.33
C HIS A 118 6.47 5.73 -1.04
N LEU A 119 7.10 6.90 -1.06
CA LEU A 119 7.38 7.65 -2.26
C LEU A 119 8.89 7.65 -2.52
N SER A 120 9.30 7.92 -3.75
CA SER A 120 10.70 8.24 -4.05
C SER A 120 10.79 9.56 -4.81
N GLY A 121 11.82 10.34 -4.54
CA GLY A 121 11.94 11.67 -5.10
C GLY A 121 13.21 12.40 -4.74
N ILE A 122 13.26 13.67 -5.13
CA ILE A 122 14.41 14.56 -4.88
C ILE A 122 13.98 15.54 -3.82
N CYS A 123 14.69 15.62 -2.69
CA CYS A 123 14.45 16.65 -1.69
C CYS A 123 15.51 17.73 -1.74
N ARG A 124 15.06 18.97 -1.50
CA ARG A 124 15.92 20.14 -1.38
C ARG A 124 15.60 20.95 -0.14
N ILE A 125 16.61 21.63 0.38
CA ILE A 125 16.47 22.77 1.28
C ILE A 125 16.91 23.97 0.47
N ASP A 126 15.99 24.89 0.20
CA ASP A 126 16.18 25.93 -0.81
C ASP A 126 16.62 25.31 -2.16
N ASP A 127 17.83 25.59 -2.61
CA ASP A 127 18.40 25.05 -3.86
C ASP A 127 19.37 23.87 -3.64
N ASP A 128 19.65 23.50 -2.39
CA ASP A 128 20.63 22.46 -2.05
C ASP A 128 20.01 21.06 -2.10
N ASP A 129 20.61 20.17 -2.90
CA ASP A 129 20.17 18.79 -3.09
C ASP A 129 20.71 17.89 -1.96
N ILE A 130 19.80 17.33 -1.17
CA ILE A 130 20.15 16.55 0.03
C ILE A 130 20.86 15.25 -0.33
N ALA A 131 20.48 14.62 -1.45
CA ALA A 131 21.11 13.40 -1.88
C ALA A 131 22.54 13.66 -2.38
N GLU A 132 22.77 14.77 -3.07
CA GLU A 132 24.11 15.22 -3.45
C GLU A 132 24.99 15.49 -2.22
N ALA A 133 24.45 16.14 -1.19
CA ALA A 133 25.16 16.39 0.06
C ALA A 133 25.54 15.09 0.80
N MET A 134 24.64 14.10 0.82
CA MET A 134 24.92 12.77 1.38
C MET A 134 26.04 12.04 0.64
N LEU A 135 26.07 12.13 -0.70
CA LEU A 135 27.15 11.58 -1.52
C LEU A 135 28.48 12.28 -1.26
N ALA A 136 28.48 13.62 -1.21
CA ALA A 136 29.68 14.41 -0.95
C ALA A 136 30.29 14.12 0.43
N GLY A 137 29.46 13.79 1.43
CA GLY A 137 29.89 13.35 2.76
C GLY A 137 30.39 11.90 2.81
N GLY A 138 30.26 11.12 1.73
CA GLY A 138 30.57 9.70 1.71
C GLY A 138 29.60 8.85 2.53
N MET A 139 28.39 9.35 2.80
CA MET A 139 27.38 8.67 3.63
C MET A 139 26.38 7.84 2.82
N ALA A 140 26.44 7.96 1.49
CA ALA A 140 25.69 7.15 0.55
C ALA A 140 26.56 6.84 -0.69
N ALA A 141 26.13 5.86 -1.48
CA ALA A 141 26.71 5.54 -2.78
C ALA A 141 25.69 5.84 -3.89
N VAL A 142 26.17 6.07 -5.11
CA VAL A 142 25.27 6.28 -6.26
C VAL A 142 24.53 4.98 -6.56
N TYR A 143 23.19 5.06 -6.65
CA TYR A 143 22.34 3.91 -6.97
C TYR A 143 21.26 4.30 -7.97
N ARG A 144 21.25 3.64 -9.13
CA ARG A 144 20.36 3.97 -10.26
C ARG A 144 19.67 2.70 -10.76
N PRO A 145 18.51 2.33 -10.18
CA PRO A 145 17.76 1.17 -10.67
C PRO A 145 17.16 1.42 -12.07
N SER A 146 16.90 2.67 -12.45
CA SER A 146 16.46 3.05 -13.79
C SER A 146 16.79 4.51 -14.10
N ILE A 147 17.48 4.77 -15.23
CA ILE A 147 17.79 6.14 -15.68
C ILE A 147 16.68 6.58 -16.63
N LYS A 148 15.94 7.64 -16.25
CA LYS A 148 15.05 8.33 -17.18
C LYS A 148 15.90 9.07 -18.23
N ALA A 149 15.50 8.99 -19.50
CA ALA A 149 16.29 9.50 -20.64
C ALA A 149 16.27 11.04 -20.78
N ASP A 150 15.63 11.76 -19.86
CA ASP A 150 15.52 13.21 -19.95
C ASP A 150 16.83 13.93 -19.60
N ALA A 151 16.95 15.20 -20.03
CA ALA A 151 18.16 15.99 -19.82
C ALA A 151 18.43 16.28 -18.34
N THR A 152 17.40 16.55 -17.55
CA THR A 152 17.54 16.92 -16.14
C THR A 152 18.02 15.75 -15.28
N SER A 153 17.56 14.53 -15.57
CA SER A 153 18.01 13.31 -14.93
C SER A 153 19.48 13.01 -15.26
N ARG A 154 19.91 13.24 -16.50
CA ARG A 154 21.32 13.07 -16.91
C ARG A 154 22.26 14.08 -16.24
N GLU A 155 21.84 15.33 -16.13
CA GLU A 155 22.62 16.36 -15.45
C GLU A 155 22.78 16.05 -13.96
N ARG A 156 21.69 15.65 -13.29
CA ARG A 156 21.73 15.25 -11.88
C ARG A 156 22.61 14.03 -11.66
N ALA A 157 22.51 13.03 -12.54
CA ALA A 157 23.39 11.87 -12.52
C ALA A 157 24.87 12.28 -12.59
N ALA A 158 25.24 13.21 -13.47
CA ALA A 158 26.60 13.71 -13.55
C ALA A 158 27.07 14.40 -12.26
N ARG A 159 26.19 15.19 -11.60
CA ARG A 159 26.51 15.80 -10.29
C ARG A 159 26.73 14.74 -9.20
N TYR A 160 25.87 13.74 -9.13
CA TYR A 160 25.99 12.66 -8.15
C TYR A 160 27.28 11.84 -8.36
N ASP A 161 27.62 11.52 -9.62
CA ASP A 161 28.87 10.82 -9.95
C ASP A 161 30.10 11.64 -9.52
N ALA A 162 30.05 12.96 -9.71
CA ALA A 162 31.12 13.87 -9.28
C ALA A 162 31.24 13.91 -7.75
N ALA A 163 30.13 14.05 -7.02
CA ALA A 163 30.10 14.09 -5.55
C ALA A 163 30.65 12.80 -4.93
N GLU A 164 30.22 11.63 -5.43
CA GLU A 164 30.75 10.34 -4.96
C GLU A 164 32.23 10.17 -5.29
N THR A 165 32.66 10.58 -6.48
CA THR A 165 34.07 10.52 -6.89
C THR A 165 34.95 11.38 -5.98
N GLU A 166 34.50 12.57 -5.59
CA GLU A 166 35.20 13.42 -4.63
C GLU A 166 35.31 12.75 -3.26
N ALA A 167 34.19 12.22 -2.74
CA ALA A 167 34.17 11.53 -1.44
C ALA A 167 35.11 10.32 -1.43
N ARG A 168 35.18 9.56 -2.52
CA ARG A 168 36.14 8.46 -2.73
C ARG A 168 37.58 8.95 -2.72
N GLY A 169 37.88 10.02 -3.46
CA GLY A 169 39.22 10.61 -3.50
C GLY A 169 39.72 11.09 -2.13
N ARG A 170 38.79 11.51 -1.28
CA ARG A 170 39.05 11.98 0.09
C ARG A 170 38.97 10.88 1.16
N ASN A 171 38.63 9.65 0.77
CA ASN A 171 38.40 8.50 1.67
C ASN A 171 37.40 8.84 2.80
N LEU A 172 36.26 9.45 2.47
CA LEU A 172 35.22 9.83 3.44
C LEU A 172 34.20 8.70 3.62
N GLY A 173 33.68 8.55 4.84
CA GLY A 173 32.55 7.67 5.16
C GLY A 173 32.75 6.24 4.64
N LEU A 174 31.88 5.80 3.73
CA LEU A 174 31.91 4.50 3.07
C LEU A 174 33.23 4.17 2.36
N TRP A 175 33.98 5.20 1.98
CA TRP A 175 35.23 5.08 1.23
C TRP A 175 36.46 5.12 2.14
N THR A 176 36.27 5.19 3.46
CA THR A 176 37.37 5.11 4.42
C THR A 176 38.04 3.75 4.29
N LYS A 177 39.34 3.72 4.01
CA LYS A 177 40.09 2.46 3.98
C LYS A 177 40.02 1.81 5.36
N PRO A 178 39.75 0.50 5.45
CA PRO A 178 39.92 -0.21 6.70
C PRO A 178 41.34 0.07 7.23
N PRO A 179 41.52 0.22 8.55
CA PRO A 179 42.86 0.25 9.11
C PRO A 179 43.60 -0.99 8.60
N GLU A 180 44.86 -0.82 8.15
CA GLU A 180 45.69 -1.94 7.71
C GLU A 180 45.54 -3.04 8.75
N ALA A 181 44.93 -4.15 8.34
CA ALA A 181 44.65 -5.26 9.23
C ALA A 181 45.99 -5.64 9.85
N GLU A 182 46.11 -5.47 11.17
CA GLU A 182 47.20 -6.03 11.94
C GLU A 182 47.32 -7.48 11.49
N GLU A 183 48.47 -7.82 10.91
CA GLU A 183 48.70 -9.04 10.16
C GLU A 183 48.46 -10.22 11.11
N ILE A 184 47.22 -10.70 11.18
CA ILE A 184 46.90 -11.90 11.94
C ILE A 184 47.65 -12.99 11.19
N ALA A 185 48.78 -13.41 11.76
CA ALA A 185 49.56 -14.53 11.28
C ALA A 185 48.64 -15.75 11.29
N ILE A 186 48.04 -16.03 10.13
CA ILE A 186 47.30 -17.26 9.91
C ILE A 186 48.37 -18.34 9.85
N GLU A 187 48.59 -18.99 11.00
CA GLU A 187 49.41 -20.18 11.10
C GLU A 187 48.90 -21.18 10.05
N PRO A 188 49.75 -21.65 9.11
CA PRO A 188 49.30 -22.53 8.05
C PRO A 188 48.74 -23.80 8.69
N ALA A 189 47.44 -24.03 8.50
CA ALA A 189 46.76 -25.21 9.01
C ALA A 189 47.49 -26.47 8.50
N PRO A 190 47.67 -27.50 9.35
CA PRO A 190 48.31 -28.74 8.95
C PRO A 190 47.56 -29.35 7.76
N MET A 191 48.31 -29.80 6.76
CA MET A 191 47.77 -30.57 5.64
C MET A 191 47.20 -31.89 6.18
N VAL A 192 45.89 -31.91 6.43
CA VAL A 192 45.14 -33.12 6.77
C VAL A 192 44.92 -33.89 5.47
N GLU A 193 45.56 -35.05 5.31
CA GLU A 193 45.22 -35.96 4.23
C GLU A 193 43.74 -36.37 4.35
N PRO A 194 42.95 -36.34 3.27
CA PRO A 194 41.54 -36.71 3.30
C PRO A 194 41.40 -38.23 3.42
N ALA A 195 41.70 -38.79 4.58
CA ALA A 195 41.21 -40.08 4.98
C ALA A 195 39.72 -39.90 5.29
N MET A 196 38.87 -40.29 4.34
CA MET A 196 37.42 -40.32 4.54
C MET A 196 37.11 -41.25 5.72
N ASP A 197 36.89 -40.65 6.88
CA ASP A 197 36.68 -41.36 8.13
C ASP A 197 35.37 -42.14 8.05
N ARG A 198 35.49 -43.47 7.94
CA ARG A 198 34.35 -44.40 7.82
C ARG A 198 33.44 -44.35 9.04
N ASP A 199 33.94 -43.93 10.19
CA ASP A 199 33.12 -43.79 11.40
C ASP A 199 32.22 -42.55 11.32
N LEU A 200 32.65 -41.51 10.60
CA LEU A 200 31.86 -40.30 10.34
C LEU A 200 30.69 -40.58 9.37
N LEU A 201 30.93 -41.41 8.34
CA LEU A 201 29.87 -41.92 7.44
C LEU A 201 28.84 -42.78 8.20
N ARG A 202 29.29 -43.61 9.15
CA ARG A 202 28.40 -44.47 9.94
C ARG A 202 27.55 -43.67 10.93
N GLY A 203 28.13 -42.66 11.57
CA GLY A 203 27.39 -41.73 12.44
C GLY A 203 26.32 -40.96 11.67
N TRP A 204 26.64 -40.49 10.46
CA TRP A 204 25.70 -39.76 9.61
C TRP A 204 24.51 -40.62 9.16
N LEU A 205 24.74 -41.89 8.81
CA LEU A 205 23.68 -42.83 8.43
C LEU A 205 22.66 -43.08 9.57
N ILE A 206 23.09 -43.02 10.83
CA ILE A 206 22.20 -43.21 11.99
C ILE A 206 21.38 -41.94 12.28
N GLN A 207 21.95 -40.75 12.06
CA GLN A 207 21.29 -39.47 12.36
C GLN A 207 20.43 -38.93 11.20
N ALA A 208 20.74 -39.30 9.96
CA ALA A 208 20.00 -38.90 8.76
C ALA A 208 18.47 -39.06 8.86
N PRO A 209 17.90 -40.20 9.31
CA PRO A 209 16.44 -40.33 9.40
C PRO A 209 15.80 -39.36 10.41
N PHE A 210 16.50 -39.00 11.50
CA PHE A 210 15.99 -38.00 12.46
C PHE A 210 15.96 -36.59 11.86
N LEU A 211 16.99 -36.21 11.11
CA LEU A 211 17.02 -34.91 10.43
C LEU A 211 15.97 -34.83 9.31
N ILE A 212 15.78 -35.92 8.55
CA ILE A 212 14.72 -36.01 7.55
C ILE A 212 13.34 -35.92 8.23
N PHE A 213 13.14 -36.59 9.37
CA PHE A 213 11.88 -36.49 10.10
C PHE A 213 11.61 -35.07 10.62
N LEU A 214 12.61 -34.40 11.21
CA LEU A 214 12.46 -33.04 11.73
C LEU A 214 12.19 -32.02 10.62
N THR A 215 12.87 -32.15 9.48
CA THR A 215 12.63 -31.28 8.31
C THR A 215 11.23 -31.51 7.74
N LEU A 216 10.79 -32.77 7.61
CA LEU A 216 9.44 -33.09 7.16
C LEU A 216 8.38 -32.57 8.13
N ALA A 217 8.58 -32.74 9.44
CA ALA A 217 7.68 -32.21 10.46
C ALA A 217 7.61 -30.67 10.42
N GLY A 218 8.75 -29.99 10.22
CA GLY A 218 8.80 -28.54 10.03
C GLY A 218 8.04 -28.07 8.80
N LEU A 219 8.21 -28.75 7.66
CA LEU A 219 7.46 -28.47 6.43
C LEU A 219 5.96 -28.68 6.61
N ILE A 220 5.55 -29.76 7.28
CA ILE A 220 4.13 -30.01 7.60
C ILE A 220 3.57 -28.91 8.50
N ALA A 221 4.32 -28.48 9.53
CA ALA A 221 3.90 -27.40 10.42
C ALA A 221 3.75 -26.07 9.66
N LEU A 222 4.69 -25.74 8.77
CA LEU A 222 4.59 -24.57 7.90
C LEU A 222 3.38 -24.66 6.96
N PHE A 223 3.12 -25.82 6.37
CA PHE A 223 1.97 -26.01 5.49
C PHE A 223 0.64 -25.86 6.24
N VAL A 224 0.53 -26.46 7.44
CA VAL A 224 -0.68 -26.35 8.28
C VAL A 224 -0.90 -24.91 8.77
N THR A 225 0.15 -24.21 9.19
CA THR A 225 0.04 -22.80 9.63
C THR A 225 -0.31 -21.87 8.46
N SER A 226 0.26 -22.09 7.27
CA SER A 226 -0.09 -21.36 6.05
C SER A 226 -1.55 -21.58 5.66
N ASN A 227 -2.05 -22.83 5.70
CA ASN A 227 -3.45 -23.12 5.38
C ASN A 227 -4.42 -22.50 6.38
N ARG A 228 -4.06 -22.47 7.68
CA ARG A 228 -4.85 -21.77 8.71
C ARG A 228 -4.89 -20.27 8.46
N LYS A 229 -3.78 -19.67 8.04
CA LYS A 229 -3.76 -18.24 7.69
C LYS A 229 -4.70 -17.97 6.51
N ARG A 230 -4.57 -18.75 5.44
CA ARG A 230 -5.45 -18.63 4.26
C ARG A 230 -6.93 -18.78 4.63
N SER A 231 -7.28 -19.78 5.43
CA SER A 231 -8.66 -19.96 5.90
C SER A 231 -9.18 -18.80 6.77
N ARG A 232 -8.32 -18.11 7.52
CA ARG A 232 -8.70 -16.92 8.29
C ARG A 232 -8.93 -15.72 7.38
N ASP A 233 -8.07 -15.56 6.38
CA ASP A 233 -8.19 -14.49 5.40
C ASP A 233 -9.49 -14.68 4.59
N ASP A 234 -9.78 -15.91 4.14
CA ASP A 234 -11.03 -16.27 3.45
C ASP A 234 -12.27 -16.01 4.34
N GLN A 235 -12.19 -16.29 5.65
CA GLN A 235 -13.27 -15.99 6.61
C GLN A 235 -13.49 -14.49 6.80
N LEU A 236 -12.41 -13.71 6.91
CA LEU A 236 -12.50 -12.25 7.05
C LEU A 236 -13.09 -11.61 5.80
N GLU A 237 -12.74 -12.11 4.62
CA GLU A 237 -13.31 -11.65 3.36
C GLU A 237 -14.81 -11.96 3.29
N ALA A 238 -15.22 -13.19 3.63
CA ALA A 238 -16.63 -13.57 3.68
C ALA A 238 -17.43 -12.75 4.71
N GLU A 239 -16.87 -12.47 5.88
CA GLU A 239 -17.51 -11.60 6.89
C GLU A 239 -17.66 -10.16 6.40
N THR A 240 -16.66 -9.65 5.67
CA THR A 240 -16.67 -8.30 5.10
C THR A 240 -17.72 -8.18 4.00
N GLN A 241 -17.80 -9.19 3.10
CA GLN A 241 -18.82 -9.26 2.07
C GLN A 241 -20.24 -9.38 2.65
N ALA A 242 -20.43 -10.20 3.70
CA ALA A 242 -21.72 -10.33 4.38
C ALA A 242 -22.16 -9.02 5.05
N LEU A 243 -21.22 -8.32 5.70
CA LEU A 243 -21.48 -6.99 6.28
C LEU A 243 -21.86 -5.97 5.20
N LEU A 244 -21.10 -5.92 4.11
CA LEU A 244 -21.36 -5.02 2.99
C LEU A 244 -22.75 -5.28 2.38
N ALA A 245 -23.09 -6.53 2.10
CA ALA A 245 -24.40 -6.91 1.57
C ALA A 245 -25.55 -6.50 2.51
N ALA A 246 -25.39 -6.67 3.83
CA ALA A 246 -26.40 -6.26 4.80
C ALA A 246 -26.60 -4.74 4.82
N LEU A 247 -25.51 -3.96 4.76
CA LEU A 247 -25.57 -2.49 4.71
C LEU A 247 -26.21 -1.99 3.40
N LEU A 248 -25.85 -2.58 2.26
CA LEU A 248 -26.45 -2.23 0.97
C LEU A 248 -27.94 -2.60 0.91
N GLY A 249 -28.34 -3.73 1.51
CA GLY A 249 -29.74 -4.10 1.65
C GLY A 249 -30.55 -3.05 2.40
N GLU A 250 -29.98 -2.44 3.45
CA GLU A 250 -30.60 -1.33 4.17
C GLU A 250 -30.65 -0.05 3.34
N VAL A 251 -29.57 0.32 2.65
CA VAL A 251 -29.54 1.47 1.73
C VAL A 251 -30.63 1.35 0.65
N LEU A 252 -30.76 0.16 0.05
CA LEU A 252 -31.80 -0.16 -0.93
C LEU A 252 -33.22 0.00 -0.36
N ALA A 253 -33.45 -0.50 0.86
CA ALA A 253 -34.73 -0.37 1.53
C ALA A 253 -35.10 1.10 1.80
N ILE A 254 -34.14 1.91 2.27
CA ILE A 254 -34.31 3.35 2.49
C ILE A 254 -34.59 4.06 1.16
N ARG A 255 -33.83 3.77 0.10
CA ARG A 255 -34.02 4.34 -1.24
C ARG A 255 -35.41 4.02 -1.79
N ALA A 256 -35.87 2.78 -1.68
CA ALA A 256 -37.18 2.36 -2.15
C ALA A 256 -38.31 3.07 -1.38
N ALA A 257 -38.18 3.22 -0.06
CA ALA A 257 -39.13 3.97 0.75
C ALA A 257 -39.14 5.47 0.40
N ALA A 258 -37.97 6.06 0.16
CA ALA A 258 -37.85 7.45 -0.28
C ALA A 258 -38.50 7.67 -1.65
N GLN A 259 -38.31 6.74 -2.59
CA GLN A 259 -38.97 6.77 -3.89
C GLN A 259 -40.49 6.69 -3.76
N ALA A 260 -41.00 5.75 -2.95
CA ALA A 260 -42.44 5.64 -2.71
C ALA A 260 -43.03 6.91 -2.06
N ALA A 261 -42.31 7.52 -1.12
CA ALA A 261 -42.68 8.80 -0.54
C ALA A 261 -42.68 9.91 -1.60
N PHE A 262 -41.64 10.00 -2.44
CA PHE A 262 -41.54 10.98 -3.52
C PHE A 262 -42.74 10.86 -4.48
N ASP A 263 -43.01 9.65 -4.97
CA ASP A 263 -44.11 9.36 -5.91
C ASP A 263 -45.48 9.67 -5.28
N SER A 264 -45.67 9.35 -3.99
CA SER A 264 -46.93 9.64 -3.28
C SER A 264 -47.22 11.14 -3.21
N THR A 265 -46.18 11.96 -3.10
CA THR A 265 -46.35 13.42 -3.08
C THR A 265 -46.60 13.98 -4.46
N ALA A 266 -46.26 13.29 -5.56
CA ALA A 266 -46.28 13.84 -6.93
C ALA A 266 -47.64 14.44 -7.35
N THR A 267 -48.73 13.90 -6.82
CA THR A 267 -50.11 14.35 -7.10
C THR A 267 -50.51 15.63 -6.36
N LEU A 268 -49.72 16.08 -5.38
CA LEU A 268 -50.00 17.26 -4.56
C LEU A 268 -49.62 18.56 -5.24
N ILE A 269 -50.37 19.61 -4.90
CA ILE A 269 -50.09 20.99 -5.31
C ILE A 269 -48.79 21.44 -4.63
N GLN A 270 -47.83 21.91 -5.44
CA GLN A 270 -46.45 22.15 -5.02
C GLN A 270 -46.31 23.22 -3.92
N ASP A 271 -47.14 24.27 -4.00
CA ASP A 271 -47.07 25.45 -3.11
C ASP A 271 -47.80 25.27 -1.76
N LEU A 272 -48.51 24.16 -1.56
CA LEU A 272 -49.27 23.91 -0.35
C LEU A 272 -48.53 22.97 0.61
N PRO A 273 -48.72 23.13 1.93
CA PRO A 273 -48.22 22.19 2.91
C PRO A 273 -48.88 20.82 2.74
N ILE A 274 -48.18 19.76 3.15
CA ILE A 274 -48.64 18.38 3.00
C ILE A 274 -49.85 18.12 3.91
N PRO A 275 -50.97 17.57 3.37
CA PRO A 275 -52.11 17.21 4.18
C PRO A 275 -51.73 16.21 5.28
N THR A 276 -52.18 16.44 6.51
CA THR A 276 -51.86 15.58 7.68
C THR A 276 -52.19 14.10 7.44
N ALA A 277 -53.24 13.83 6.65
CA ALA A 277 -53.66 12.48 6.29
C ALA A 277 -52.59 11.68 5.51
N GLN A 278 -51.67 12.36 4.81
CA GLN A 278 -50.63 11.71 4.01
C GLN A 278 -49.30 11.56 4.75
N LEU A 279 -49.09 12.27 5.87
CA LEU A 279 -47.83 12.25 6.61
C LEU A 279 -47.44 10.85 7.10
N ALA A 280 -48.42 10.02 7.46
CA ALA A 280 -48.17 8.66 7.93
C ALA A 280 -47.52 7.76 6.86
N GLY A 281 -47.73 8.05 5.57
CA GLY A 281 -47.16 7.31 4.45
C GLY A 281 -45.75 7.73 4.04
N LEU A 282 -45.22 8.81 4.64
CA LEU A 282 -43.93 9.39 4.27
C LEU A 282 -42.76 8.97 5.18
N ALA A 283 -43.00 8.05 6.12
CA ALA A 283 -41.97 7.61 7.05
C ALA A 283 -40.89 6.78 6.34
N LEU A 284 -39.62 7.08 6.61
CA LEU A 284 -38.48 6.27 6.16
C LEU A 284 -38.18 5.17 7.18
N PRO A 285 -37.73 3.98 6.73
CA PRO A 285 -37.31 2.92 7.63
C PRO A 285 -36.07 3.36 8.45
N PRO A 286 -35.94 2.89 9.70
CA PRO A 286 -34.76 3.20 10.52
C PRO A 286 -33.50 2.52 9.97
N ALA A 287 -32.33 3.12 10.21
CA ALA A 287 -31.03 2.59 9.80
C ALA A 287 -30.42 1.67 10.87
N THR A 288 -31.13 0.60 11.26
CA THR A 288 -30.75 -0.27 12.37
C THR A 288 -29.52 -1.12 12.08
N VAL A 289 -29.33 -1.57 10.84
CA VAL A 289 -28.18 -2.38 10.41
C VAL A 289 -26.91 -1.54 10.46
N PHE A 290 -26.96 -0.31 9.93
CA PHE A 290 -25.84 0.62 10.01
C PHE A 290 -25.48 0.95 11.46
N GLU A 291 -26.46 1.27 12.31
CA GLU A 291 -26.22 1.60 13.72
C GLU A 291 -25.63 0.41 14.50
N ALA A 292 -26.14 -0.80 14.28
CA ALA A 292 -25.63 -2.02 14.91
C ALA A 292 -24.19 -2.37 14.50
N ASN A 293 -23.76 -1.91 13.31
CA ASN A 293 -22.45 -2.25 12.75
C ASN A 293 -21.50 -1.05 12.63
N ALA A 294 -21.81 0.10 13.25
CA ALA A 294 -21.05 1.33 13.09
C ALA A 294 -19.54 1.18 13.39
N ALA A 295 -19.18 0.39 14.40
CA ALA A 295 -17.78 0.12 14.75
C ALA A 295 -17.03 -0.71 13.68
N ARG A 296 -17.75 -1.55 12.93
CA ARG A 296 -17.20 -2.44 11.91
C ARG A 296 -17.09 -1.77 10.54
N ILE A 297 -17.64 -0.57 10.36
CA ILE A 297 -17.52 0.17 9.08
C ILE A 297 -16.06 0.40 8.69
N SER A 298 -15.17 0.53 9.68
CA SER A 298 -13.73 0.68 9.46
C SER A 298 -13.04 -0.53 8.81
N SER A 299 -13.67 -1.71 8.79
CA SER A 299 -13.14 -2.88 8.10
C SER A 299 -13.52 -2.95 6.62
N LEU A 300 -14.40 -2.06 6.15
CA LEU A 300 -14.76 -1.95 4.74
C LEU A 300 -13.70 -1.12 3.99
N PRO A 301 -13.57 -1.28 2.65
CA PRO A 301 -12.79 -0.36 1.84
C PRO A 301 -13.17 1.10 2.09
N ARG A 302 -12.16 1.96 2.19
CA ARG A 302 -12.32 3.35 2.64
C ARG A 302 -13.37 4.09 1.82
N GLU A 303 -13.37 3.90 0.51
CA GLU A 303 -14.26 4.56 -0.44
C GLU A 303 -15.72 4.23 -0.14
N VAL A 304 -16.04 2.95 0.09
CA VAL A 304 -17.40 2.50 0.43
C VAL A 304 -17.81 2.98 1.81
N SER A 305 -16.89 2.91 2.77
CA SER A 305 -17.16 3.33 4.15
C SER A 305 -17.57 4.81 4.23
N VAL A 306 -16.89 5.68 3.47
CA VAL A 306 -17.17 7.12 3.42
C VAL A 306 -18.55 7.37 2.83
N ASP A 307 -18.89 6.71 1.72
CA ASP A 307 -20.19 6.87 1.08
C ASP A 307 -21.34 6.41 1.96
N LEU A 308 -21.20 5.24 2.59
CA LEU A 308 -22.23 4.74 3.50
C LEU A 308 -22.46 5.71 4.65
N VAL A 309 -21.39 6.23 5.26
CA VAL A 309 -21.51 7.25 6.32
C VAL A 309 -22.20 8.51 5.82
N GLN A 310 -21.84 9.01 4.63
CA GLN A 310 -22.46 10.19 4.02
C GLN A 310 -23.95 9.95 3.71
N PHE A 311 -24.29 8.81 3.14
CA PHE A 311 -25.68 8.42 2.86
C PHE A 311 -26.51 8.37 4.13
N HIS A 312 -26.05 7.67 5.18
CA HIS A 312 -26.78 7.57 6.44
C HIS A 312 -26.87 8.91 7.20
N ALA A 313 -25.89 9.80 7.04
CA ALA A 313 -25.97 11.17 7.54
C ALA A 313 -27.08 11.96 6.83
N ARG A 314 -27.17 11.88 5.49
CA ARG A 314 -28.27 12.49 4.71
C ARG A 314 -29.62 11.89 5.09
N HIS A 315 -29.72 10.57 5.21
CA HIS A 315 -30.91 9.87 5.68
C HIS A 315 -31.40 10.45 7.01
N ARG A 316 -30.53 10.56 8.04
CA ARG A 316 -30.88 11.13 9.35
C ARG A 316 -31.37 12.59 9.28
N VAL A 317 -30.90 13.37 8.31
CA VAL A 317 -31.39 14.74 8.08
C VAL A 317 -32.79 14.69 7.49
N VAL A 318 -33.01 13.89 6.43
CA VAL A 318 -34.31 13.75 5.78
C VAL A 318 -35.36 13.16 6.71
N SER A 319 -35.03 12.15 7.53
CA SER A 319 -35.96 11.61 8.53
C SER A 319 -36.41 12.68 9.53
N ARG A 320 -35.52 13.59 9.94
CA ARG A 320 -35.88 14.71 10.83
C ARG A 320 -36.75 15.75 10.15
N ILE A 321 -36.47 16.06 8.88
CA ILE A 321 -37.29 16.96 8.05
C ILE A 321 -38.70 16.37 7.89
N LEU A 322 -38.82 15.06 7.69
CA LEU A 322 -40.10 14.37 7.56
C LEU A 322 -40.96 14.46 8.83
N LEU A 323 -40.36 14.48 10.02
CA LEU A 323 -41.09 14.75 11.27
C LEU A 323 -41.69 16.17 11.32
N GLN A 324 -41.18 17.10 10.50
CA GLN A 324 -41.64 18.48 10.39
C GLN A 324 -42.35 18.77 9.05
N ALA A 325 -42.71 17.73 8.29
CA ALA A 325 -43.22 17.86 6.92
C ALA A 325 -44.53 18.65 6.80
N SER A 326 -45.33 18.75 7.87
CA SER A 326 -46.55 19.57 7.89
C SER A 326 -46.30 21.07 7.73
N ALA A 327 -45.09 21.55 8.07
CA ALA A 327 -44.69 22.95 7.96
C ALA A 327 -43.95 23.27 6.66
N LEU A 328 -43.60 22.26 5.87
CA LEU A 328 -42.80 22.40 4.65
C LEU A 328 -43.69 22.40 3.41
N ARG A 329 -43.21 23.08 2.36
CA ARG A 329 -43.83 23.02 1.04
C ARG A 329 -43.55 21.66 0.38
N CYS A 330 -44.49 21.17 -0.41
CA CYS A 330 -44.32 19.90 -1.13
C CYS A 330 -43.07 19.89 -2.03
N GLU A 331 -42.75 21.01 -2.68
CA GLU A 331 -41.55 21.15 -3.51
C GLU A 331 -40.25 20.89 -2.74
N GLN A 332 -40.13 21.43 -1.52
CA GLN A 332 -38.94 21.32 -0.70
C GLN A 332 -38.76 19.88 -0.23
N LEU A 333 -39.86 19.23 0.19
CA LEU A 333 -39.80 17.84 0.59
C LEU A 333 -39.37 16.93 -0.56
N ARG A 334 -39.93 17.13 -1.77
CA ARG A 334 -39.53 16.37 -2.96
C ARG A 334 -38.05 16.51 -3.26
N ALA A 335 -37.51 17.74 -3.18
CA ALA A 335 -36.08 17.96 -3.37
C ALA A 335 -35.21 17.19 -2.36
N PHE A 336 -35.61 17.13 -1.08
CA PHE A 336 -34.91 16.33 -0.07
C PHE A 336 -34.99 14.83 -0.32
N LEU A 337 -36.16 14.32 -0.74
CA LEU A 337 -36.35 12.91 -1.07
C LEU A 337 -35.55 12.51 -2.32
N GLU A 338 -35.59 13.34 -3.37
CA GLU A 338 -34.81 13.14 -4.60
C GLU A 338 -33.31 13.11 -4.31
N ALA A 339 -32.81 14.07 -3.53
CA ALA A 339 -31.40 14.10 -3.13
C ALA A 339 -30.97 12.87 -2.33
N LEU A 340 -31.87 12.30 -1.51
CA LEU A 340 -31.62 11.05 -0.79
C LEU A 340 -31.61 9.84 -1.73
N ILE A 341 -32.53 9.77 -2.70
CA ILE A 341 -32.60 8.71 -3.71
C ILE A 341 -31.31 8.68 -4.55
N GLN A 342 -30.86 9.84 -5.04
CA GLN A 342 -29.62 9.95 -5.81
C GLN A 342 -28.39 9.59 -4.97
N ALA A 343 -28.35 9.99 -3.69
CA ALA A 343 -27.24 9.67 -2.80
C ALA A 343 -27.07 8.16 -2.51
N ALA A 344 -28.12 7.36 -2.75
CA ALA A 344 -28.05 5.91 -2.59
C ALA A 344 -27.28 5.22 -3.73
N ASP A 345 -27.19 5.85 -4.90
CA ASP A 345 -26.58 5.24 -6.09
C ASP A 345 -25.05 5.12 -5.94
N GLU A 346 -24.41 6.10 -5.30
CA GLU A 346 -22.94 6.11 -5.08
C GLU A 346 -22.42 4.88 -4.31
N PRO A 347 -22.88 4.58 -3.08
CA PRO A 347 -22.41 3.40 -2.35
C PRO A 347 -22.78 2.09 -3.06
N MET A 348 -23.90 2.04 -3.78
CA MET A 348 -24.32 0.85 -4.53
C MET A 348 -23.38 0.54 -5.70
N VAL A 349 -23.10 1.53 -6.56
CA VAL A 349 -22.22 1.36 -7.74
C VAL A 349 -20.79 1.04 -7.31
N ARG A 350 -20.29 1.66 -6.24
CA ARG A 350 -18.94 1.34 -5.73
C ARG A 350 -18.86 -0.03 -5.10
N ALA A 351 -19.91 -0.48 -4.40
CA ALA A 351 -19.92 -1.80 -3.82
C ALA A 351 -20.09 -2.92 -4.86
N GLU A 352 -20.85 -2.70 -5.94
CA GLU A 352 -20.94 -3.63 -7.07
C GLU A 352 -19.56 -3.93 -7.65
N LYS A 353 -18.74 -2.91 -7.86
CA LYS A 353 -17.34 -3.05 -8.33
C LYS A 353 -16.42 -3.83 -7.41
N LEU A 354 -16.79 -4.02 -6.14
CA LEU A 354 -16.00 -4.79 -5.17
C LEU A 354 -16.49 -6.24 -5.02
N LEU A 355 -17.70 -6.53 -5.52
CA LEU A 355 -18.28 -7.86 -5.51
C LEU A 355 -18.01 -8.64 -6.81
N ASP A 356 -17.67 -7.92 -7.90
CA ASP A 356 -17.28 -8.46 -9.22
C ASP A 356 -15.79 -8.87 -9.29
#